data_AF-A0A815R4P1-F1
#
_entry.id   AF-A0A815R4P1-F1
#
_cell.length_a   1.000
_cell.length_b   1.000
_cell.length_c   1.000
_cell.angle_alpha   90.00
_cell.angle_beta   90.00
_cell.angle_gamma   90.00
#
_symmetry.space_group_name_H-M   'P 1'
#
loop_
_entity.id
_entity.type
_entity.pdbx_description
1 polymer ?
#
loop_
_entity_poly.entity_id
_entity_poly.type
_entity_poly.pdbx_seq_one_letter_code
_entity_poly.pdbx_strand_id
1 'polypeptide(L)' 'LEAAAAVTVVVMTCGCALNFSESSPIQFKADRPFLFFIREIQQSIVLLSDKFVSPAAAP' A
#
# COMPACT_ATOMS: atom_id res chain seq x y z
N LEU A 1 -11.23 17.20 -19.91
CA LEU A 1 -11.26 16.63 -18.55
C LEU A 1 -10.26 15.49 -18.56
N GLU A 2 -9.05 15.76 -18.07
CA GLU A 2 -7.89 14.87 -18.24
C GLU A 2 -7.88 13.82 -17.12
N ALA A 3 -7.91 12.55 -17.48
CA ALA A 3 -7.83 11.44 -16.54
C ALA A 3 -6.35 11.06 -16.36
N ALA A 4 -5.74 11.50 -15.27
CA ALA A 4 -4.42 11.07 -14.86
C ALA A 4 -4.49 9.62 -14.34
N ALA A 5 -3.93 8.68 -15.09
CA ALA A 5 -3.79 7.30 -14.67
C ALA A 5 -2.81 7.21 -13.50
N ALA A 6 -3.32 7.03 -12.28
CA ALA A 6 -2.51 6.87 -11.08
C ALA A 6 -1.83 5.49 -11.10
N VAL A 7 -0.55 5.44 -11.50
CA VAL A 7 0.29 4.25 -11.37
C VAL A 7 0.60 4.07 -9.89
N THR A 8 0.05 3.02 -9.27
CA THR A 8 0.33 2.70 -7.86
C THR A 8 1.61 1.87 -7.77
N VAL A 9 2.69 2.48 -7.30
CA VAL A 9 3.96 1.77 -7.03
C VAL A 9 3.93 1.26 -5.60
N VAL A 10 4.03 -0.06 -5.43
CA VAL A 10 4.17 -0.69 -4.11
C VAL A 10 5.67 -0.75 -3.78
N VAL A 11 6.13 0.14 -2.90
CA VAL A 11 7.51 0.10 -2.37
C VAL A 11 7.51 -0.62 -1.04
N MET A 12 8.07 -1.83 -1.01
CA MET A 12 8.17 -2.63 0.20
C MET A 12 9.42 -2.23 0.99
N THR A 13 9.28 -1.32 1.96
CA THR A 13 10.38 -0.92 2.85
C THR A 13 10.41 -1.83 4.09
N CYS A 14 10.94 -3.05 3.96
CA CYS A 14 11.30 -3.85 5.13
C CYS A 14 12.82 -3.78 5.33
N GLY A 15 13.26 -3.12 6.41
CA GLY A 15 14.68 -2.96 6.78
C GLY A 15 15.33 -4.19 7.43
N CYS A 16 14.67 -5.34 7.36
CA CYS A 16 15.29 -6.62 7.74
C CYS A 16 15.97 -7.18 6.49
N ALA A 17 17.21 -7.68 6.63
CA ALA A 17 17.91 -8.40 5.57
C ALA A 17 17.10 -9.66 5.18
N LEU A 18 16.15 -9.50 4.27
CA LEU A 18 15.44 -10.61 3.66
C LEU A 18 16.45 -11.24 2.72
N ASN A 19 16.89 -12.45 3.06
CA ASN A 19 17.50 -13.35 2.09
C ASN A 19 16.47 -13.55 0.98
N PHE A 20 16.54 -12.72 -0.07
CA PHE A 20 15.80 -12.89 -1.30
C PHE A 20 16.39 -14.12 -2.00
N SER A 21 16.05 -15.31 -1.47
CA SER A 21 15.82 -16.44 -2.35
C SER A 21 14.82 -15.97 -3.40
N GLU A 22 15.04 -16.30 -4.66
CA GLU A 22 14.10 -16.16 -5.79
C GLU A 22 12.83 -17.00 -5.57
N SER A 23 12.22 -16.89 -4.39
CA SER A 23 10.96 -17.51 -4.01
C SER A 23 9.86 -16.54 -4.39
N SER A 24 8.97 -16.99 -5.27
CA SER A 24 7.66 -16.46 -5.67
C SER A 24 7.25 -15.06 -5.17
N PRO A 25 6.68 -14.20 -6.03
CA PRO A 25 6.22 -12.87 -5.62
C PRO A 25 5.29 -12.94 -4.39
N ILE A 26 5.52 -12.05 -3.43
CA ILE A 26 4.70 -11.95 -2.23
C ILE A 26 3.31 -11.47 -2.63
N GLN A 27 2.29 -12.31 -2.44
CA GLN A 27 0.90 -11.94 -2.67
C GLN A 27 0.33 -11.19 -1.46
N PHE A 28 -0.02 -9.91 -1.64
CA PHE A 28 -0.77 -9.14 -0.65
C PHE A 28 -2.28 -9.29 -0.90
N LYS A 29 -3.00 -9.92 0.04
CA LYS A 29 -4.46 -10.09 -0.02
C LYS A 29 -5.14 -9.22 1.04
N ALA A 30 -5.90 -8.23 0.59
CA ALA A 30 -6.61 -7.26 1.45
C ALA A 30 -8.04 -7.74 1.80
N ASP A 31 -8.18 -9.00 2.23
CA ASP A 31 -9.47 -9.65 2.54
C ASP A 31 -9.89 -9.53 4.01
N ARG A 32 -9.12 -8.78 4.81
CA ARG A 32 -9.29 -8.57 6.25
C ARG A 32 -8.78 -7.19 6.64
N PRO A 33 -9.10 -6.67 7.83
CA PRO A 33 -8.70 -5.33 8.22
C PRO A 33 -7.19 -5.10 8.07
N PHE A 34 -6.83 -3.95 7.49
CA PHE A 34 -5.45 -3.57 7.23
C PHE A 34 -5.22 -2.08 7.52
N LEU A 35 -3.97 -1.74 7.85
CA LEU A 35 -3.53 -0.35 7.99
C LEU A 35 -2.99 0.15 6.66
N PHE A 36 -3.22 1.42 6.36
CA PHE A 36 -2.64 2.07 5.19
C PHE A 36 -2.27 3.52 5.49
N PHE A 37 -1.40 4.07 4.66
CA PHE A 37 -1.07 5.48 4.68
C PHE A 37 -0.81 5.98 3.27
N ILE A 38 -1.12 7.24 3.03
CA ILE A 38 -0.75 7.96 1.81
C ILE A 38 0.43 8.85 2.19
N ARG A 39 1.51 8.75 1.42
CA ARG A 39 2.77 9.44 1.69
C ARG A 39 3.22 10.20 0.46
N GLU A 40 3.66 11.44 0.66
CA GLU A 40 4.49 12.16 -0.30
C GLU A 40 5.91 11.59 -0.24
N ILE A 41 6.43 11.13 -1.37
CA ILE A 41 7.62 10.27 -1.41
C ILE A 41 8.91 11.06 -1.16
N GLN A 42 9.05 12.28 -1.70
CA GLN A 42 10.32 13.01 -1.67
C GLN A 42 10.70 13.47 -0.27
N GLN A 43 9.75 14.02 0.48
CA GLN A 43 9.92 14.52 1.84
C GLN A 43 9.48 13.49 2.87
N SER A 44 8.97 12.33 2.42
CA SER A 44 8.57 11.23 3.30
C SER A 44 7.47 11.61 4.29
N ILE A 45 6.62 12.57 3.91
CA ILE A 45 5.53 13.10 4.72
C ILE A 45 4.32 12.19 4.60
N VAL A 46 3.73 11.82 5.73
CA VAL A 46 2.45 11.09 5.77
C VAL A 46 1.31 12.10 5.65
N LEU A 47 0.56 12.01 4.55
CA LEU A 47 -0.60 12.85 4.27
C LEU A 47 -1.88 12.29 4.91
N LEU A 48 -2.00 10.96 4.94
CA LEU A 48 -3.12 10.25 5.53
C LEU A 48 -2.61 8.96 6.18
N SER A 49 -3.16 8.60 7.33
CA SER A 49 -2.95 7.29 7.95
C SER A 49 -4.25 6.83 8.57
N ASP A 50 -4.70 5.63 8.20
CA ASP A 50 -5.97 5.09 8.68
C ASP A 50 -5.97 3.55 8.66
N LYS A 51 -7.03 2.95 9.19
CA LYS A 51 -7.34 1.53 9.08
C LYS A 51 -8.58 1.30 8.22
N PHE A 52 -8.52 0.29 7.38
CA PHE A 52 -9.69 -0.24 6.70
C PHE A 52 -10.23 -1.43 7.52
N VAL A 53 -11.48 -1.38 7.98
CA VAL A 53 -12.11 -2.47 8.77
C VAL A 53 -13.19 -3.19 7.97
N SER A 54 -14.05 -2.43 7.29
CA SER A 54 -15.15 -2.98 6.50
C SER A 54 -15.51 -2.00 5.37
N PRO A 55 -15.85 -2.50 4.17
CA PRO A 55 -16.41 -1.65 3.13
C PRO A 55 -17.75 -1.08 3.62
N ALA A 56 -17.99 0.22 3.38
CA ALA A 56 -19.34 0.75 3.52
C ALA A 56 -20.23 0.03 2.50
N ALA A 57 -21.39 -0.48 2.94
CA ALA A 57 -22.39 -1.00 2.01
C ALA A 57 -22.73 0.13 1.03
N ALA A 58 -22.51 -0.10 -0.26
CA ALA A 58 -22.92 0.85 -1.29
C ALA A 58 -24.44 1.08 -1.16
N PRO A 59 -24.92 2.33 -1.23
CA PRO A 59 -26.36 2.63 -1.19
C PRO A 59 -27.10 2.04 -2.40
#